data_AF-G9WES3-F1
#
_entry.id   AF-G9WES3-F1
#
_cell.length_a   1.000
_cell.length_b   1.000
_cell.length_c   1.000
_cell.angle_alpha   90.00
_cell.angle_beta   90.00
_cell.angle_gamma   90.00
#
_symmetry.space_group_name_H-M   'P 1'
#
loop_
_entity.id
_entity.type
_entity.pdbx_description
1 polymer ?
#
loop_
_entity_poly.entity_id
_entity_poly.type
_entity_poly.pdbx_seq_one_letter_code
_entity_poly.pdbx_strand_id
1 'polypeptide(L)'
;MRKYQHAIYAFIVIAILGLTAMVITINLRSNQQAPADQAASSQRRLKLPVSSLKKGQLVTGQTAVRDVIGLPAFKDFAEFIFPINQQLPDRDMRLDDIQPLLPYHSHIDTASTVRVVNDLIQARQRQEKVFYPIYSEAEMRKDPEKRNSGLFFFRGRKNAPTAVISPGGGFEYVGAIHESMPLALALSEKGYNASAFSVQYRLGSEQKAAEDFAAGLAFISCNEKQLQVSLRNYSVWGASAGARMAADIASYGPDTFGADFKSRPAAVIMQYTSRSEFRRTDPPTYAVVGDDDAIVPPAIMRQRINNLKKAGVIAEFHHFPRLEHGFALGIGTSAEGWQNSALAFWERQLAPNQKR
;
A
#
# COMPACT_ATOMS: atom_id res chain seq x y z
N MET A 1 25.12 -8.77 -45.91
CA MET A 1 23.99 -8.72 -44.94
C MET A 1 24.35 -8.32 -43.50
N ARG A 2 25.58 -8.51 -42.99
CA ARG A 2 25.96 -8.06 -41.63
C ARG A 2 26.24 -6.55 -41.46
N LYS A 3 26.51 -5.78 -42.52
CA LYS A 3 26.79 -4.33 -42.42
C LYS A 3 25.54 -3.45 -42.25
N TYR A 4 24.34 -3.96 -42.58
CA TYR A 4 23.09 -3.19 -42.45
C TYR A 4 22.39 -3.37 -41.10
N GLN A 5 22.64 -4.47 -40.37
CA GLN A 5 22.05 -4.69 -39.03
C GLN A 5 22.67 -3.80 -37.94
N HIS A 6 23.96 -3.44 -38.05
CA HIS A 6 24.61 -2.56 -37.08
C HIS A 6 24.20 -1.09 -37.25
N ALA A 7 23.92 -0.66 -38.48
CA ALA A 7 23.44 0.69 -38.76
C ALA A 7 22.01 0.91 -38.22
N ILE A 8 21.15 -0.11 -38.31
CA ILE A 8 19.77 -0.06 -37.79
C ILE A 8 19.77 -0.08 -36.25
N TYR A 9 20.60 -0.93 -35.61
CA TYR A 9 20.73 -0.92 -34.15
C TYR A 9 21.30 0.41 -33.61
N ALA A 10 22.28 0.99 -34.30
CA ALA A 10 22.81 2.31 -33.92
C ALA A 10 21.75 3.41 -34.05
N PHE A 11 20.92 3.38 -35.10
CA PHE A 11 19.83 4.34 -35.29
C PHE A 11 18.73 4.21 -34.22
N ILE A 12 18.36 2.99 -33.83
CA ILE A 12 17.33 2.75 -32.81
C ILE A 12 17.85 3.16 -31.41
N VAL A 13 19.11 2.90 -31.08
CA VAL A 13 19.71 3.31 -29.81
C VAL A 13 19.87 4.83 -29.72
N ILE A 14 20.23 5.50 -30.82
CA ILE A 14 20.30 6.97 -30.88
C ILE A 14 18.90 7.61 -30.78
N ALA A 15 17.87 7.00 -31.39
CA ALA A 15 16.49 7.48 -31.28
C ALA A 15 15.91 7.31 -29.86
N ILE A 16 16.22 6.20 -29.17
CA ILE A 16 15.79 5.96 -27.78
C ILE A 16 16.52 6.90 -26.81
N LEU A 17 17.83 7.10 -26.99
CA LEU A 17 18.60 8.07 -26.19
C LEU A 17 18.12 9.51 -26.43
N GLY A 18 17.76 9.85 -27.67
CA GLY A 18 17.15 11.14 -28.04
C GLY A 18 15.79 11.39 -27.39
N LEU A 19 14.92 10.37 -27.33
CA LEU A 19 13.63 10.48 -26.63
C LEU A 19 13.80 10.60 -25.10
N THR A 20 14.71 9.84 -24.49
CA THR A 20 14.99 9.97 -23.04
C THR A 20 15.60 11.33 -22.70
N ALA A 21 16.52 11.86 -23.52
CA ALA A 21 17.10 13.17 -23.31
C ALA A 21 16.08 14.30 -23.54
N MET A 22 15.12 14.15 -24.46
CA MET A 22 14.06 15.13 -24.69
C MET A 22 13.03 15.15 -23.56
N VAL A 23 12.65 14.00 -22.99
CA VAL A 23 11.80 13.93 -21.79
C VAL A 23 12.52 14.51 -20.56
N ILE A 24 13.81 14.23 -20.40
CA ILE A 24 14.64 14.82 -19.33
C ILE A 24 14.78 16.34 -19.52
N THR A 25 14.95 16.83 -20.74
CA THR A 25 15.09 18.28 -21.01
C THR A 25 13.77 19.04 -20.88
N ILE A 26 12.63 18.41 -21.21
CA ILE A 26 11.30 18.97 -20.95
C ILE A 26 11.04 19.06 -19.44
N ASN A 27 11.41 18.03 -18.66
CA ASN A 27 11.32 18.07 -17.19
C ASN A 27 12.33 19.02 -16.52
N LEU A 28 13.51 19.23 -17.11
CA LEU A 28 14.52 20.15 -16.57
C LEU A 28 14.22 21.61 -16.94
N ARG A 29 13.60 21.88 -18.09
CA ARG A 29 13.17 23.25 -18.48
C ARG A 29 11.90 23.70 -17.76
N SER A 30 11.02 22.79 -17.33
CA SER A 30 9.90 23.13 -16.44
C SER A 30 10.33 23.39 -15.00
N ASN A 31 11.60 23.17 -14.65
CA ASN A 31 12.11 23.24 -13.28
C ASN A 31 13.15 24.36 -13.04
N GLN A 32 13.12 25.43 -13.85
CA GLN A 32 13.84 26.66 -13.53
C GLN A 32 12.86 27.81 -13.28
N GLN A 33 12.84 28.23 -12.01
CA GLN A 33 12.17 29.41 -11.45
C GLN A 33 10.64 29.38 -11.41
N ALA A 34 10.09 28.46 -10.61
CA ALA A 34 8.90 28.81 -9.82
C ALA A 34 9.37 29.60 -8.57
N PRO A 35 8.83 30.80 -8.29
CA PRO A 35 9.22 31.57 -7.11
C PRO A 35 8.89 30.79 -5.83
N ALA A 36 9.75 30.95 -4.82
CA ALA A 36 9.76 30.22 -3.54
C ALA A 36 8.54 30.45 -2.62
N ASP A 37 7.42 30.95 -3.15
CA ASP A 37 6.18 31.26 -2.42
C ASP A 37 5.07 30.20 -2.55
N GLN A 38 5.35 29.03 -3.12
CA GLN A 38 4.37 27.91 -3.19
C GLN A 38 4.56 26.84 -2.10
N ALA A 39 5.56 26.96 -1.22
CA ALA A 39 5.82 25.99 -0.14
C ALA A 39 4.99 26.21 1.14
N ALA A 40 3.80 26.79 1.00
CA ALA A 40 2.79 26.89 2.07
C ALA A 40 1.37 26.76 1.50
N SER A 41 1.15 25.83 0.57
CA SER A 41 -0.20 25.37 0.27
C SER A 41 -0.64 24.45 1.41
N SER A 42 -1.32 25.00 2.41
CA SER A 42 -2.25 24.20 3.20
C SER A 42 -3.20 23.55 2.19
N GLN A 43 -3.03 22.26 1.89
CA GLN A 43 -3.88 21.54 0.94
C GLN A 43 -5.33 21.75 1.40
N ARG A 44 -6.07 22.56 0.64
CA ARG A 44 -7.47 22.85 0.94
C ARG A 44 -8.22 21.55 0.74
N ARG A 45 -8.59 20.87 1.83
CA ARG A 45 -9.37 19.64 1.77
C ARG A 45 -10.56 19.84 0.85
N LEU A 46 -10.68 18.94 -0.13
CA LEU A 46 -11.78 18.98 -1.08
C LEU A 46 -13.10 18.92 -0.32
N LYS A 47 -14.04 19.78 -0.70
CA LYS A 47 -15.38 19.74 -0.13
C LYS A 47 -16.06 18.47 -0.65
N LEU A 48 -16.21 17.48 0.24
CA LEU A 48 -16.83 16.21 -0.09
C LEU A 48 -18.29 16.41 -0.57
N PRO A 49 -18.75 15.62 -1.54
CA PRO A 49 -20.15 15.63 -1.97
C PRO A 49 -21.09 15.17 -0.85
N VAL A 50 -22.39 15.40 -1.01
CA VAL A 50 -23.42 14.81 -0.16
C VAL A 50 -23.93 13.55 -0.84
N SER A 51 -23.93 12.42 -0.13
CA SER A 51 -24.43 11.16 -0.66
C SER A 51 -25.94 11.21 -0.91
N SER A 52 -26.37 10.60 -2.02
CA SER A 52 -27.77 10.29 -2.30
C SER A 52 -28.23 8.96 -1.68
N LEU A 53 -27.32 8.16 -1.11
CA LEU A 53 -27.64 6.87 -0.49
C LEU A 53 -28.45 7.05 0.78
N LYS A 54 -29.42 6.16 0.99
CA LYS A 54 -30.16 6.09 2.26
C LYS A 54 -29.24 5.64 3.38
N LYS A 55 -29.53 6.08 4.61
CA LYS A 55 -28.78 5.67 5.79
C LYS A 55 -28.75 4.15 5.90
N GLY A 56 -27.55 3.58 5.85
CA GLY A 56 -27.33 2.14 5.98
C GLY A 56 -27.58 1.31 4.73
N GLN A 57 -27.84 1.95 3.59
CA GLN A 57 -27.90 1.29 2.31
C GLN A 57 -26.52 0.73 1.93
N LEU A 58 -26.47 -0.54 1.55
CA LEU A 58 -25.27 -1.16 1.00
C LEU A 58 -25.07 -0.72 -0.46
N VAL A 59 -23.82 -0.70 -0.89
CA VAL A 59 -23.40 -0.30 -2.24
C VAL A 59 -23.26 -1.53 -3.14
N THR A 60 -23.29 -1.27 -4.44
CA THR A 60 -23.02 -2.24 -5.51
C THR A 60 -22.01 -1.66 -6.49
N GLY A 61 -21.54 -2.42 -7.47
CA GLY A 61 -20.66 -1.91 -8.52
C GLY A 61 -21.23 -0.67 -9.23
N GLN A 62 -22.55 -0.58 -9.33
CA GLN A 62 -23.26 0.52 -9.97
C GLN A 62 -23.38 1.79 -9.11
N THR A 63 -23.01 1.75 -7.83
CA THR A 63 -23.04 2.92 -6.95
C THR A 63 -21.98 3.93 -7.36
N ALA A 64 -22.33 5.23 -7.41
CA ALA A 64 -21.37 6.27 -7.74
C ALA A 64 -20.30 6.42 -6.66
N VAL A 65 -19.03 6.60 -7.04
CA VAL A 65 -17.92 6.80 -6.08
C VAL A 65 -18.19 8.02 -5.20
N ARG A 66 -18.75 9.09 -5.79
CA ARG A 66 -19.14 10.32 -5.08
C ARG A 66 -20.21 10.08 -4.02
N ASP A 67 -21.12 9.15 -4.24
CA ASP A 67 -22.11 8.79 -3.22
C ASP A 67 -21.45 8.06 -2.05
N VAL A 68 -20.44 7.23 -2.30
CA VAL A 68 -19.69 6.53 -1.25
C VAL A 68 -18.92 7.52 -0.38
N ILE A 69 -18.09 8.37 -0.98
CA ILE A 69 -17.28 9.35 -0.24
C ILE A 69 -18.11 10.46 0.42
N GLY A 70 -19.34 10.66 -0.07
CA GLY A 70 -20.30 11.60 0.51
C GLY A 70 -21.13 11.03 1.66
N LEU A 71 -20.93 9.76 2.03
CA LEU A 71 -21.70 9.14 3.12
C LEU A 71 -21.40 9.86 4.45
N PRO A 72 -22.44 10.29 5.21
CA PRO A 72 -22.23 10.92 6.51
C PRO A 72 -21.46 10.03 7.50
N ALA A 73 -21.57 8.71 7.35
CA ALA A 73 -20.86 7.73 8.17
C ALA A 73 -19.34 7.73 7.96
N PHE A 74 -18.86 8.25 6.82
CA PHE A 74 -17.47 8.28 6.39
C PHE A 74 -16.83 9.67 6.49
N LYS A 75 -17.54 10.67 7.01
CA LYS A 75 -17.10 12.08 7.01
C LYS A 75 -15.70 12.33 7.59
N ASP A 76 -15.22 11.46 8.47
CA ASP A 76 -13.93 11.53 9.16
C ASP A 76 -12.78 10.83 8.41
N PHE A 77 -13.09 10.04 7.38
CA PHE A 77 -12.08 9.25 6.66
C PHE A 77 -12.33 9.03 5.16
N ALA A 78 -13.39 9.58 4.58
CA ALA A 78 -13.81 9.30 3.21
C ALA A 78 -12.71 9.54 2.16
N GLU A 79 -11.90 10.58 2.38
CA GLU A 79 -10.73 10.91 1.56
C GLU A 79 -9.68 9.79 1.51
N PHE A 80 -9.62 8.92 2.52
CA PHE A 80 -8.66 7.82 2.62
C PHE A 80 -9.15 6.50 2.00
N ILE A 81 -10.40 6.45 1.53
CA ILE A 81 -10.93 5.25 0.89
C ILE A 81 -10.38 5.15 -0.53
N PHE A 82 -10.54 6.22 -1.31
CA PHE A 82 -10.08 6.29 -2.70
C PHE A 82 -8.96 7.32 -2.86
N PRO A 83 -8.08 7.22 -3.87
CA PRO A 83 -7.02 8.20 -4.11
C PRO A 83 -7.58 9.50 -4.73
N ILE A 84 -8.26 10.31 -3.90
CA ILE A 84 -9.00 11.51 -4.33
C ILE A 84 -8.43 12.81 -3.76
N ASN A 85 -7.20 12.78 -3.25
CA ASN A 85 -6.59 13.89 -2.53
C ASN A 85 -6.35 15.15 -3.38
N GLN A 86 -6.09 14.97 -4.67
CA GLN A 86 -5.87 16.07 -5.62
C GLN A 86 -7.18 16.49 -6.33
N GLN A 87 -8.04 15.52 -6.64
CA GLN A 87 -9.25 15.76 -7.43
C GLN A 87 -10.38 14.82 -7.03
N LEU A 88 -11.62 15.34 -7.01
CA LEU A 88 -12.80 14.51 -6.82
C LEU A 88 -13.06 13.67 -8.09
N PRO A 89 -13.55 12.42 -7.92
CA PRO A 89 -13.98 11.61 -9.05
C PRO A 89 -15.06 12.29 -9.89
N ASP A 90 -15.13 11.89 -11.16
CA ASP A 90 -16.20 12.30 -12.06
C ASP A 90 -17.58 11.93 -11.49
N ARG A 91 -18.60 12.69 -11.88
CA ARG A 91 -19.95 12.56 -11.28
C ARG A 91 -20.62 11.22 -11.58
N ASP A 92 -20.31 10.67 -12.74
CA ASP A 92 -20.82 9.44 -13.30
C ASP A 92 -19.93 8.22 -13.02
N MET A 93 -18.72 8.41 -12.45
CA MET A 93 -17.84 7.30 -12.09
C MET A 93 -18.50 6.38 -11.05
N ARG A 94 -18.62 5.10 -11.40
CA ARG A 94 -19.19 4.04 -10.56
C ARG A 94 -18.08 3.19 -9.94
N LEU A 95 -18.42 2.39 -8.93
CA LEU A 95 -17.47 1.44 -8.33
C LEU A 95 -16.96 0.39 -9.32
N ASP A 96 -17.75 0.07 -10.35
CA ASP A 96 -17.32 -0.80 -11.48
C ASP A 96 -16.21 -0.17 -12.33
N ASP A 97 -16.05 1.16 -12.28
CA ASP A 97 -15.22 1.92 -13.22
C ASP A 97 -14.10 2.71 -12.52
N ILE A 98 -13.56 2.19 -11.41
CA ILE A 98 -12.55 2.90 -10.60
C ILE A 98 -11.12 2.81 -11.14
N GLN A 99 -10.87 2.04 -12.21
CA GLN A 99 -9.54 1.90 -12.82
C GLN A 99 -8.82 3.22 -13.13
N PRO A 100 -9.49 4.31 -13.60
CA PRO A 100 -8.84 5.59 -13.82
C PRO A 100 -8.24 6.22 -12.56
N LEU A 101 -8.72 5.84 -11.37
CA LEU A 101 -8.18 6.30 -10.09
C LEU A 101 -6.89 5.55 -9.69
N LEU A 102 -6.60 4.42 -10.34
CA LEU A 102 -5.54 3.47 -9.95
C LEU A 102 -4.64 3.13 -11.16
N PRO A 103 -3.95 4.11 -11.77
CA PRO A 103 -3.26 3.93 -13.05
C PRO A 103 -2.04 3.00 -13.02
N TYR A 104 -1.56 2.61 -11.83
CA TYR A 104 -0.45 1.64 -11.67
C TYR A 104 -0.95 0.25 -11.29
N HIS A 105 -2.27 0.06 -11.21
CA HIS A 105 -2.88 -1.20 -10.77
C HIS A 105 -3.59 -1.88 -11.92
N SER A 106 -3.63 -3.21 -11.85
CA SER A 106 -4.33 -4.07 -12.80
C SER A 106 -5.28 -5.01 -12.04
N HIS A 107 -6.14 -5.71 -12.77
CA HIS A 107 -7.05 -6.72 -12.21
C HIS A 107 -7.87 -6.22 -11.02
N ILE A 108 -8.40 -4.98 -11.13
CA ILE A 108 -9.28 -4.43 -10.10
C ILE A 108 -10.56 -5.26 -10.05
N ASP A 109 -10.80 -5.89 -8.90
CA ASP A 109 -11.99 -6.68 -8.66
C ASP A 109 -13.06 -5.83 -7.97
N THR A 110 -14.12 -5.48 -8.69
CA THR A 110 -15.20 -4.65 -8.13
C THR A 110 -15.88 -5.32 -6.95
N ALA A 111 -16.01 -6.65 -6.93
CA ALA A 111 -16.64 -7.37 -5.84
C ALA A 111 -15.88 -7.13 -4.52
N SER A 112 -14.55 -7.16 -4.55
CA SER A 112 -13.68 -6.86 -3.40
C SER A 112 -13.80 -5.40 -2.95
N THR A 113 -13.85 -4.45 -3.88
CA THR A 113 -14.07 -3.02 -3.60
C THR A 113 -15.41 -2.80 -2.90
N VAL A 114 -16.50 -3.31 -3.49
CA VAL A 114 -17.86 -3.23 -2.94
C VAL A 114 -17.92 -3.87 -1.56
N ARG A 115 -17.27 -5.02 -1.39
CA ARG A 115 -17.23 -5.73 -0.12
C ARG A 115 -16.51 -4.94 0.97
N VAL A 116 -15.37 -4.33 0.69
CA VAL A 116 -14.67 -3.45 1.64
C VAL A 116 -15.55 -2.26 2.03
N VAL A 117 -16.15 -1.57 1.05
CA VAL A 117 -17.02 -0.41 1.33
C VAL A 117 -18.21 -0.82 2.19
N ASN A 118 -18.84 -1.95 1.88
CA ASN A 118 -19.97 -2.47 2.64
C ASN A 118 -19.59 -2.89 4.06
N ASP A 119 -18.41 -3.49 4.26
CA ASP A 119 -17.90 -3.80 5.59
C ASP A 119 -17.72 -2.51 6.41
N LEU A 120 -17.13 -1.47 5.84
CA LEU A 120 -17.00 -0.16 6.49
C LEU A 120 -18.36 0.45 6.84
N ILE A 121 -19.36 0.38 5.95
CA ILE A 121 -20.73 0.85 6.23
C ILE A 121 -21.30 0.11 7.44
N GLN A 122 -21.21 -1.22 7.44
CA GLN A 122 -21.75 -2.05 8.51
C GLN A 122 -21.02 -1.85 9.84
N ALA A 123 -19.71 -1.70 9.83
CA ALA A 123 -18.93 -1.37 11.02
C ALA A 123 -19.39 -0.03 11.62
N ARG A 124 -19.64 0.99 10.79
CA ARG A 124 -20.19 2.27 11.26
C ARG A 124 -21.62 2.15 11.78
N GLN A 125 -22.46 1.28 11.21
CA GLN A 125 -23.78 0.98 11.76
C GLN A 125 -23.69 0.36 13.16
N ARG A 126 -22.69 -0.49 13.40
CA ARG A 126 -22.35 -1.05 14.72
C ARG A 126 -21.63 -0.07 15.65
N GLN A 127 -21.50 1.20 15.25
CA GLN A 127 -20.78 2.25 15.99
C GLN A 127 -19.30 1.95 16.21
N GLU A 128 -18.71 1.08 15.40
CA GLU A 128 -17.30 0.75 15.48
C GLU A 128 -16.45 1.91 14.94
N LYS A 129 -15.29 2.11 15.57
CA LYS A 129 -14.25 2.99 15.04
C LYS A 129 -13.40 2.19 14.05
N VAL A 130 -13.45 2.60 12.78
CA VAL A 130 -12.77 1.94 11.67
C VAL A 130 -11.50 2.65 11.24
N PHE A 131 -11.42 3.98 11.42
CA PHE A 131 -10.27 4.79 11.05
C PHE A 131 -9.64 5.45 12.27
N TYR A 132 -8.31 5.51 12.29
CA TYR A 132 -7.52 6.10 13.36
C TYR A 132 -6.46 7.03 12.77
N PRO A 133 -6.52 8.34 13.07
CA PRO A 133 -5.37 9.21 12.92
C PRO A 133 -4.21 8.68 13.77
N ILE A 134 -3.01 8.64 13.20
CA ILE A 134 -1.82 8.08 13.87
C ILE A 134 -0.98 9.15 14.58
N TYR A 135 -1.24 10.43 14.29
CA TYR A 135 -0.58 11.57 14.92
C TYR A 135 -1.53 12.31 15.86
N SER A 136 -0.95 12.92 16.90
CA SER A 136 -1.70 13.78 17.82
C SER A 136 -2.11 15.11 17.17
N GLU A 137 -3.13 15.76 17.71
CA GLU A 137 -3.53 17.11 17.29
C GLU A 137 -2.39 18.14 17.44
N ALA A 138 -1.51 17.97 18.42
CA ALA A 138 -0.35 18.85 18.60
C ALA A 138 0.68 18.67 17.47
N GLU A 139 0.94 17.44 17.03
CA GLU A 139 1.82 17.16 15.90
C GLU A 139 1.22 17.64 14.58
N MET A 140 -0.08 17.39 14.36
CA MET A 140 -0.79 17.83 13.16
C MET A 140 -0.98 19.35 13.08
N ARG A 141 -0.83 20.09 14.19
CA ARG A 141 -0.75 21.56 14.17
C ARG A 141 0.64 22.05 13.77
N LYS A 142 1.70 21.32 14.14
CA LYS A 142 3.09 21.65 13.79
C LYS A 142 3.42 21.29 12.34
N ASP A 143 2.97 20.12 11.91
CA ASP A 143 3.09 19.63 10.54
C ASP A 143 1.69 19.21 10.05
N PRO A 144 0.95 20.11 9.36
CA PRO A 144 -0.38 19.83 8.84
C PRO A 144 -0.46 18.65 7.87
N GLU A 145 0.63 18.30 7.17
CA GLU A 145 0.62 17.17 6.23
C GLU A 145 0.41 15.84 6.94
N LYS A 146 0.76 15.74 8.24
CA LYS A 146 0.50 14.56 9.08
C LYS A 146 -1.00 14.19 9.15
N ARG A 147 -1.90 15.13 8.87
CA ARG A 147 -3.36 14.86 8.77
C ARG A 147 -3.73 13.94 7.63
N ASN A 148 -2.85 13.75 6.66
CA ASN A 148 -3.06 12.92 5.49
C ASN A 148 -2.66 11.45 5.74
N SER A 149 -2.49 11.07 7.01
CA SER A 149 -2.07 9.73 7.40
C SER A 149 -3.01 9.13 8.45
N GLY A 150 -3.26 7.84 8.31
CA GLY A 150 -3.99 7.07 9.30
C GLY A 150 -4.01 5.59 8.97
N LEU A 151 -4.74 4.84 9.79
CA LEU A 151 -4.95 3.42 9.57
C LEU A 151 -6.44 3.09 9.60
N PHE A 152 -6.84 2.23 8.68
CA PHE A 152 -8.08 1.49 8.77
C PHE A 152 -7.83 0.20 9.54
N PHE A 153 -8.71 -0.12 10.47
CA PHE A 153 -8.54 -1.25 11.36
C PHE A 153 -9.64 -2.30 11.13
N PHE A 154 -9.24 -3.47 10.64
CA PHE A 154 -10.08 -4.64 10.39
C PHE A 154 -9.85 -5.66 11.50
N ARG A 155 -10.92 -5.93 12.28
CA ARG A 155 -10.84 -6.70 13.53
C ARG A 155 -10.93 -8.19 13.28
N GLY A 156 -9.95 -8.93 13.79
CA GLY A 156 -10.00 -10.38 13.93
C GLY A 156 -10.40 -10.80 15.34
N ARG A 157 -9.85 -11.94 15.80
CA ARG A 157 -10.04 -12.38 17.18
C ARG A 157 -9.28 -11.46 18.14
N LYS A 158 -9.84 -11.25 19.34
CA LYS A 158 -9.20 -10.45 20.38
C LYS A 158 -7.77 -10.94 20.65
N ASN A 159 -6.83 -10.00 20.64
CA ASN A 159 -5.40 -10.20 20.86
C ASN A 159 -4.71 -11.17 19.89
N ALA A 160 -5.33 -11.49 18.75
CA ALA A 160 -4.67 -12.22 17.69
C ALA A 160 -3.48 -11.43 17.13
N PRO A 161 -2.47 -12.12 16.55
CA PRO A 161 -1.36 -11.47 15.86
C PRO A 161 -1.84 -10.48 14.81
N THR A 162 -1.09 -9.40 14.64
CA THR A 162 -1.46 -8.29 13.76
C THR A 162 -0.64 -8.26 12.48
N ALA A 163 -1.31 -8.14 11.34
CA ALA A 163 -0.70 -7.80 10.06
C ALA A 163 -0.86 -6.30 9.80
N VAL A 164 0.23 -5.62 9.44
CA VAL A 164 0.23 -4.19 9.14
C VAL A 164 0.59 -4.01 7.67
N ILE A 165 -0.36 -3.49 6.89
CA ILE A 165 -0.36 -3.63 5.42
C ILE A 165 -0.29 -2.26 4.78
N SER A 166 0.69 -2.03 3.91
CA SER A 166 0.88 -0.76 3.22
C SER A 166 0.67 -0.89 1.70
N PRO A 167 -0.22 -0.11 1.09
CA PRO A 167 -0.49 -0.17 -0.35
C PRO A 167 0.62 0.49 -1.17
N GLY A 168 0.57 0.29 -2.47
CA GLY A 168 1.35 0.99 -3.48
C GLY A 168 0.70 2.30 -3.95
N GLY A 169 1.10 2.72 -5.15
CA GLY A 169 0.74 4.02 -5.74
C GLY A 169 1.95 4.93 -6.03
N GLY A 170 3.16 4.36 -6.03
CA GLY A 170 4.38 5.05 -6.49
C GLY A 170 4.81 6.25 -5.64
N PHE A 171 4.29 6.39 -4.42
CA PHE A 171 4.38 7.61 -3.61
C PHE A 171 3.66 8.85 -4.22
N GLU A 172 2.85 8.64 -5.27
CA GLU A 172 2.04 9.65 -5.96
C GLU A 172 0.56 9.60 -5.56
N TYR A 173 0.07 8.42 -5.21
CA TYR A 173 -1.25 8.19 -4.61
C TYR A 173 -1.22 6.91 -3.76
N VAL A 174 -2.40 6.48 -3.30
CA VAL A 174 -2.57 5.35 -2.38
C VAL A 174 -3.59 4.38 -2.91
N GLY A 175 -3.16 3.18 -3.27
CA GLY A 175 -4.03 2.11 -3.76
C GLY A 175 -4.81 1.37 -2.67
N ALA A 176 -5.15 2.00 -1.54
CA ALA A 176 -5.63 1.30 -0.33
C ALA A 176 -6.88 0.44 -0.58
N ILE A 177 -7.88 0.96 -1.31
CA ILE A 177 -9.11 0.23 -1.64
C ILE A 177 -8.88 -1.03 -2.47
N HIS A 178 -7.80 -1.07 -3.26
CA HIS A 178 -7.47 -2.20 -4.13
C HIS A 178 -6.46 -3.15 -3.48
N GLU A 179 -5.49 -2.65 -2.71
CA GLU A 179 -4.40 -3.47 -2.16
C GLU A 179 -4.57 -3.75 -0.65
N SER A 180 -4.42 -2.72 0.19
CA SER A 180 -4.28 -2.94 1.63
C SER A 180 -5.58 -3.29 2.34
N MET A 181 -6.71 -2.64 1.99
CA MET A 181 -8.01 -2.88 2.60
C MET A 181 -8.60 -4.26 2.30
N PRO A 182 -8.69 -4.73 1.04
CA PRO A 182 -9.27 -6.04 0.76
C PRO A 182 -8.41 -7.18 1.32
N LEU A 183 -7.08 -7.00 1.35
CA LEU A 183 -6.19 -7.95 2.02
C LEU A 183 -6.39 -7.94 3.54
N ALA A 184 -6.50 -6.76 4.16
CA ALA A 184 -6.75 -6.66 5.60
C ALA A 184 -8.08 -7.31 6.00
N LEU A 185 -9.14 -7.07 5.24
CA LEU A 185 -10.44 -7.69 5.43
C LEU A 185 -10.37 -9.23 5.30
N ALA A 186 -9.67 -9.73 4.28
CA ALA A 186 -9.50 -11.18 4.09
C ALA A 186 -8.72 -11.84 5.25
N LEU A 187 -7.73 -11.16 5.82
CA LEU A 187 -6.99 -11.64 7.00
C LEU A 187 -7.85 -11.57 8.27
N SER A 188 -8.67 -10.53 8.41
CA SER A 188 -9.53 -10.36 9.59
C SER A 188 -10.60 -11.44 9.71
N GLU A 189 -11.18 -11.86 8.59
CA GLU A 189 -12.12 -12.98 8.55
C GLU A 189 -11.49 -14.33 8.89
N LYS A 190 -10.18 -14.48 8.69
CA LYS A 190 -9.42 -15.66 9.17
C LYS A 190 -9.06 -15.56 10.67
N GLY A 191 -9.45 -14.47 11.32
CA GLY A 191 -9.30 -14.25 12.75
C GLY A 191 -8.02 -13.54 13.16
N TYR A 192 -7.23 -13.02 12.21
CA TYR A 192 -6.06 -12.18 12.49
C TYR A 192 -6.47 -10.71 12.64
N ASN A 193 -5.75 -9.93 13.44
CA ASN A 193 -5.95 -8.49 13.38
C ASN A 193 -5.23 -7.94 12.15
N ALA A 194 -5.84 -7.01 11.42
CA ALA A 194 -5.21 -6.42 10.25
C ALA A 194 -5.45 -4.91 10.21
N SER A 195 -4.38 -4.14 10.10
CA SER A 195 -4.46 -2.72 9.83
C SER A 195 -4.09 -2.46 8.38
N ALA A 196 -5.05 -1.97 7.60
CA ALA A 196 -4.77 -1.40 6.29
C ALA A 196 -4.28 0.02 6.52
N PHE A 197 -2.99 0.20 6.31
CA PHE A 197 -2.39 1.51 6.42
C PHE A 197 -2.86 2.35 5.23
N SER A 198 -3.36 3.54 5.54
CA SER A 198 -3.79 4.50 4.55
C SER A 198 -3.11 5.82 4.85
N VAL A 199 -1.89 5.94 4.35
CA VAL A 199 -1.27 7.26 4.20
C VAL A 199 -1.58 7.69 2.81
N GLN A 200 -2.34 8.77 2.67
CA GLN A 200 -2.07 9.67 1.55
C GLN A 200 -0.70 10.23 1.82
N TYR A 201 0.33 9.47 1.39
CA TYR A 201 1.72 9.80 1.62
C TYR A 201 1.90 11.28 1.42
N ARG A 202 2.75 11.88 2.25
CA ARG A 202 3.26 13.22 1.95
C ARG A 202 4.00 13.09 0.62
N LEU A 203 3.25 13.35 -0.46
CA LEU A 203 3.49 12.76 -1.80
C LEU A 203 4.91 13.08 -2.27
N GLY A 204 5.51 12.13 -2.98
CA GLY A 204 6.86 12.27 -3.55
C GLY A 204 8.01 12.00 -2.59
N SER A 205 7.77 11.50 -1.36
CA SER A 205 8.85 11.17 -0.41
C SER A 205 8.71 9.78 0.22
N GLU A 206 9.56 8.84 -0.24
CA GLU A 206 9.70 7.50 0.35
C GLU A 206 10.08 7.56 1.83
N GLN A 207 10.97 8.49 2.21
CA GLN A 207 11.38 8.69 3.61
C GLN A 207 10.19 9.10 4.49
N LYS A 208 9.44 10.14 4.08
CA LYS A 208 8.26 10.59 4.84
C LYS A 208 7.20 9.49 4.94
N ALA A 209 7.03 8.71 3.88
CA ALA A 209 6.13 7.58 3.84
C ALA A 209 6.55 6.47 4.82
N ALA A 210 7.84 6.15 4.90
CA ALA A 210 8.38 5.19 5.85
C ALA A 210 8.26 5.69 7.31
N GLU A 211 8.45 6.99 7.57
CA GLU A 211 8.18 7.62 8.87
C GLU A 211 6.72 7.48 9.28
N ASP A 212 5.79 7.74 8.35
CA ASP A 212 4.36 7.58 8.62
C ASP A 212 4.05 6.10 8.94
N PHE A 213 4.61 5.16 8.17
CA PHE A 213 4.42 3.73 8.42
C PHE A 213 4.97 3.28 9.76
N ALA A 214 6.14 3.77 10.15
CA ALA A 214 6.72 3.55 11.47
C ALA A 214 5.86 4.17 12.59
N ALA A 215 5.34 5.39 12.39
CA ALA A 215 4.42 6.03 13.33
C ALA A 215 3.12 5.24 13.50
N GLY A 216 2.61 4.63 12.42
CA GLY A 216 1.46 3.70 12.48
C GLY A 216 1.74 2.48 13.37
N LEU A 217 2.94 1.90 13.27
CA LEU A 217 3.36 0.79 14.15
C LEU A 217 3.45 1.22 15.62
N ALA A 218 4.06 2.37 15.89
CA ALA A 218 4.10 2.94 17.24
C ALA A 218 2.70 3.24 17.78
N PHE A 219 1.81 3.79 16.95
CA PHE A 219 0.42 4.01 17.33
C PHE A 219 -0.27 2.72 17.75
N ILE A 220 -0.14 1.64 16.96
CA ILE A 220 -0.74 0.34 17.31
C ILE A 220 -0.13 -0.19 18.62
N SER A 221 1.19 -0.09 18.78
CA SER A 221 1.91 -0.51 19.99
C SER A 221 1.41 0.23 21.24
N CYS A 222 1.25 1.56 21.16
CA CYS A 222 0.76 2.38 22.27
C CYS A 222 -0.71 2.11 22.61
N ASN A 223 -1.49 1.57 21.66
CA ASN A 223 -2.93 1.37 21.79
C ASN A 223 -3.33 -0.12 21.82
N GLU A 224 -2.40 -1.07 22.01
CA GLU A 224 -2.67 -2.51 21.91
C GLU A 224 -3.89 -2.96 22.72
N LYS A 225 -4.00 -2.51 23.97
CA LYS A 225 -5.12 -2.84 24.88
C LYS A 225 -6.46 -2.31 24.36
N GLN A 226 -6.47 -1.07 23.87
CA GLN A 226 -7.69 -0.44 23.36
C GLN A 226 -8.12 -1.08 22.03
N LEU A 227 -7.15 -1.40 21.17
CA LEU A 227 -7.40 -2.04 19.88
C LEU A 227 -7.70 -3.53 20.03
N GLN A 228 -7.37 -4.15 21.18
CA GLN A 228 -7.46 -5.58 21.45
C GLN A 228 -6.62 -6.40 20.46
N VAL A 229 -5.36 -5.99 20.29
CA VAL A 229 -4.41 -6.56 19.32
C VAL A 229 -3.13 -7.00 20.01
N SER A 230 -2.30 -7.74 19.27
CA SER A 230 -0.92 -7.99 19.67
C SER A 230 0.04 -7.73 18.51
N LEU A 231 1.06 -6.91 18.77
CA LEU A 231 2.26 -6.78 17.95
C LEU A 231 3.34 -7.81 18.32
N ARG A 232 3.04 -8.77 19.20
CA ARG A 232 3.91 -9.94 19.36
C ARG A 232 3.89 -10.73 18.05
N ASN A 233 5.07 -10.90 17.46
CA ASN A 233 5.25 -11.60 16.18
C ASN A 233 4.39 -11.04 15.04
N TYR A 234 4.16 -9.72 15.02
CA TYR A 234 3.45 -9.05 13.93
C TYR A 234 4.14 -9.25 12.58
N SER A 235 3.39 -9.09 11.50
CA SER A 235 3.94 -9.07 10.15
C SER A 235 3.72 -7.70 9.51
N VAL A 236 4.64 -7.32 8.63
CA VAL A 236 4.44 -6.18 7.73
C VAL A 236 4.26 -6.68 6.31
N TRP A 237 3.30 -6.09 5.62
CA TRP A 237 2.96 -6.44 4.25
C TRP A 237 3.01 -5.17 3.43
N GLY A 238 3.42 -5.28 2.18
CA GLY A 238 3.21 -4.16 1.28
C GLY A 238 3.26 -4.52 -0.19
N ALA A 239 2.75 -3.61 -1.00
CA ALA A 239 2.70 -3.72 -2.45
C ALA A 239 3.40 -2.54 -3.11
N SER A 240 4.21 -2.77 -4.14
CA SER A 240 4.91 -1.72 -4.89
C SER A 240 5.70 -0.75 -3.97
N ALA A 241 5.34 0.53 -3.91
CA ALA A 241 5.88 1.51 -2.96
C ALA A 241 5.68 1.10 -1.49
N GLY A 242 4.53 0.54 -1.16
CA GLY A 242 4.21 -0.07 0.14
C GLY A 242 5.17 -1.17 0.54
N ALA A 243 5.57 -2.01 -0.41
CA ALA A 243 6.53 -3.08 -0.20
C ALA A 243 7.96 -2.55 0.06
N ARG A 244 8.31 -1.37 -0.48
CA ARG A 244 9.58 -0.71 -0.15
C ARG A 244 9.62 -0.31 1.31
N MET A 245 8.56 0.32 1.81
CA MET A 245 8.46 0.67 3.23
C MET A 245 8.43 -0.57 4.13
N ALA A 246 7.72 -1.63 3.74
CA ALA A 246 7.76 -2.90 4.48
C ALA A 246 9.18 -3.48 4.57
N ALA A 247 9.94 -3.45 3.47
CA ALA A 247 11.34 -3.88 3.45
C ALA A 247 12.27 -2.95 4.27
N ASP A 248 11.99 -1.65 4.30
CA ASP A 248 12.72 -0.68 5.11
C ASP A 248 12.51 -0.93 6.61
N ILE A 249 11.26 -1.04 7.05
CA ILE A 249 10.92 -1.37 8.43
C ILE A 249 11.55 -2.70 8.84
N ALA A 250 11.53 -3.68 7.94
CA ALA A 250 12.16 -4.98 8.17
C ALA A 250 13.67 -4.89 8.41
N SER A 251 14.35 -4.17 7.51
CA SER A 251 15.81 -4.09 7.47
C SER A 251 16.34 -3.24 8.64
N TYR A 252 15.73 -2.10 8.87
CA TYR A 252 16.26 -1.06 9.75
C TYR A 252 15.56 -1.01 11.10
N GLY A 253 14.27 -1.34 11.15
CA GLY A 253 13.42 -1.19 12.33
C GLY A 253 12.65 0.14 12.31
N PRO A 254 11.45 0.20 12.92
CA PRO A 254 10.62 1.41 12.92
C PRO A 254 11.30 2.61 13.62
N ASP A 255 12.15 2.36 14.61
CA ASP A 255 12.88 3.37 15.35
C ASP A 255 13.89 4.16 14.50
N THR A 256 14.41 3.55 13.43
CA THR A 256 15.24 4.27 12.44
C THR A 256 14.44 5.36 11.71
N PHE A 257 13.11 5.22 11.65
CA PHE A 257 12.19 6.16 11.01
C PHE A 257 11.44 7.02 12.04
N GLY A 258 12.03 7.22 13.23
CA GLY A 258 11.54 8.16 14.24
C GLY A 258 10.39 7.65 15.11
N ALA A 259 10.00 6.38 14.99
CA ALA A 259 8.96 5.79 15.83
C ALA A 259 9.50 5.37 17.21
N ASP A 260 8.72 5.61 18.27
CA ASP A 260 8.99 5.04 19.60
C ASP A 260 8.54 3.58 19.67
N PHE A 261 9.11 2.73 18.81
CA PHE A 261 8.80 1.31 18.71
C PHE A 261 9.97 0.56 18.06
N LYS A 262 10.62 -0.32 18.81
CA LYS A 262 11.89 -0.99 18.40
C LYS A 262 11.72 -2.43 17.92
N SER A 263 10.51 -2.99 18.04
CA SER A 263 10.28 -4.38 17.70
C SER A 263 10.30 -4.58 16.19
N ARG A 264 11.09 -5.54 15.70
CA ARG A 264 11.08 -5.94 14.28
C ARG A 264 9.93 -6.91 13.98
N PRO A 265 9.39 -6.92 12.75
CA PRO A 265 8.34 -7.86 12.39
C PRO A 265 8.88 -9.30 12.35
N ALA A 266 8.02 -10.27 12.66
CA ALA A 266 8.34 -11.70 12.54
C ALA A 266 8.34 -12.20 11.09
N ALA A 267 7.65 -11.49 10.20
CA ALA A 267 7.66 -11.78 8.77
C ALA A 267 7.39 -10.53 7.94
N VAL A 268 7.93 -10.51 6.72
CA VAL A 268 7.72 -9.45 5.73
C VAL A 268 7.16 -10.07 4.46
N ILE A 269 6.04 -9.54 4.00
CA ILE A 269 5.39 -9.99 2.78
C ILE A 269 5.43 -8.85 1.76
N MET A 270 5.98 -9.11 0.59
CA MET A 270 6.25 -8.11 -0.44
C MET A 270 5.56 -8.48 -1.74
N GLN A 271 4.82 -7.54 -2.33
CA GLN A 271 4.30 -7.66 -3.69
C GLN A 271 5.02 -6.70 -4.62
N TYR A 272 5.50 -7.24 -5.75
CA TYR A 272 5.98 -6.54 -6.94
C TYR A 272 6.74 -5.24 -6.66
N THR A 273 7.95 -5.33 -6.09
CA THR A 273 8.76 -4.14 -5.81
C THR A 273 10.21 -4.30 -6.22
N SER A 274 10.84 -3.19 -6.58
CA SER A 274 12.22 -3.13 -7.03
C SER A 274 13.21 -2.89 -5.86
N ARG A 275 12.78 -3.03 -4.60
CA ARG A 275 13.70 -2.89 -3.46
C ARG A 275 14.70 -4.03 -3.48
N SER A 276 15.98 -3.71 -3.71
CA SER A 276 17.05 -4.69 -3.95
C SER A 276 17.93 -4.91 -2.73
N GLU A 277 18.01 -3.90 -1.86
CA GLU A 277 18.77 -3.91 -0.62
C GLU A 277 18.18 -4.92 0.36
N PHE A 278 19.05 -5.55 1.14
CA PHE A 278 18.68 -6.49 2.19
C PHE A 278 19.74 -6.46 3.28
N ARG A 279 19.40 -6.96 4.47
CA ARG A 279 20.35 -7.24 5.54
C ARG A 279 20.31 -8.71 5.93
N ARG A 280 21.43 -9.21 6.47
CA ARG A 280 21.50 -10.57 7.05
C ARG A 280 20.56 -10.75 8.24
N THR A 281 20.12 -9.65 8.84
CA THR A 281 19.19 -9.57 9.96
C THR A 281 17.75 -9.33 9.52
N ASP A 282 17.47 -9.32 8.21
CA ASP A 282 16.09 -9.23 7.73
C ASP A 282 15.28 -10.41 8.28
N PRO A 283 14.02 -10.19 8.68
CA PRO A 283 13.14 -11.25 9.10
C PRO A 283 12.76 -12.17 7.93
N PRO A 284 12.14 -13.33 8.21
CA PRO A 284 11.56 -14.19 7.19
C PRO A 284 10.77 -13.40 6.13
N THR A 285 11.12 -13.58 4.86
CA THR A 285 10.59 -12.76 3.75
C THR A 285 9.85 -13.61 2.71
N TYR A 286 8.61 -13.26 2.41
CA TYR A 286 7.81 -13.84 1.33
C TYR A 286 7.60 -12.80 0.23
N ALA A 287 7.88 -13.16 -1.02
CA ALA A 287 7.81 -12.26 -2.15
C ALA A 287 6.98 -12.84 -3.30
N VAL A 288 6.09 -12.01 -3.86
CA VAL A 288 5.30 -12.31 -5.07
C VAL A 288 5.49 -11.25 -6.14
N VAL A 289 5.50 -11.66 -7.40
CA VAL A 289 5.54 -10.75 -8.56
C VAL A 289 4.96 -11.45 -9.80
N GLY A 290 4.37 -10.68 -10.71
CA GLY A 290 3.91 -11.16 -12.01
C GLY A 290 5.02 -11.14 -13.06
N ASP A 291 4.97 -12.04 -14.04
CA ASP A 291 5.97 -12.14 -15.10
C ASP A 291 5.92 -10.97 -16.10
N ASP A 292 4.72 -10.41 -16.32
CA ASP A 292 4.46 -9.32 -17.26
C ASP A 292 4.45 -7.95 -16.55
N ASP A 293 5.14 -7.85 -15.42
CA ASP A 293 5.26 -6.61 -14.65
C ASP A 293 6.15 -5.59 -15.39
N ALA A 294 5.51 -4.64 -16.08
CA ALA A 294 6.19 -3.59 -16.84
C ALA A 294 6.79 -2.47 -15.98
N ILE A 295 6.47 -2.41 -14.69
CA ILE A 295 6.95 -1.37 -13.75
C ILE A 295 8.16 -1.87 -12.97
N VAL A 296 8.10 -3.12 -12.52
CA VAL A 296 9.13 -3.74 -11.68
C VAL A 296 9.65 -5.00 -12.36
N PRO A 297 10.91 -5.00 -12.84
CA PRO A 297 11.51 -6.21 -13.38
C PRO A 297 11.55 -7.35 -12.33
N PRO A 298 10.92 -8.51 -12.58
CA PRO A 298 10.86 -9.62 -11.62
C PRO A 298 12.23 -10.13 -11.18
N ALA A 299 13.24 -9.95 -12.03
CA ALA A 299 14.63 -10.32 -11.76
C ALA A 299 15.21 -9.63 -10.52
N ILE A 300 14.84 -8.37 -10.25
CA ILE A 300 15.34 -7.61 -9.09
C ILE A 300 14.87 -8.27 -7.79
N MET A 301 13.57 -8.55 -7.70
CA MET A 301 12.97 -9.17 -6.52
C MET A 301 13.48 -10.60 -6.34
N ARG A 302 13.63 -11.36 -7.43
CA ARG A 302 14.24 -12.70 -7.43
C ARG A 302 15.68 -12.66 -6.89
N GLN A 303 16.48 -11.69 -7.33
CA GLN A 303 17.86 -11.52 -6.87
C GLN A 303 17.92 -11.18 -5.38
N ARG A 304 17.06 -10.27 -4.89
CA ARG A 304 16.98 -9.95 -3.46
C ARG A 304 16.67 -11.20 -2.63
N ILE A 305 15.67 -11.98 -3.02
CA ILE A 305 15.31 -13.20 -2.28
C ILE A 305 16.44 -14.24 -2.31
N ASN A 306 17.14 -14.39 -3.44
CA ASN A 306 18.30 -15.27 -3.52
C ASN A 306 19.43 -14.81 -2.59
N ASN A 307 19.65 -13.51 -2.46
CA ASN A 307 20.66 -12.96 -1.55
C ASN A 307 20.28 -13.17 -0.08
N LEU A 308 19.00 -13.00 0.28
CA LEU A 308 18.48 -13.32 1.61
C LEU A 308 18.68 -14.80 1.95
N LYS A 309 18.33 -15.71 1.03
CA LYS A 309 18.57 -17.15 1.19
C LYS A 309 20.05 -17.47 1.41
N LYS A 310 20.95 -16.88 0.61
CA LYS A 310 22.41 -17.03 0.77
C LYS A 310 22.93 -16.51 2.11
N ALA A 311 22.27 -15.51 2.68
CA ALA A 311 22.59 -14.96 4.00
C ALA A 311 22.02 -15.78 5.18
N GLY A 312 21.25 -16.84 4.91
CA GLY A 312 20.62 -17.68 5.92
C GLY A 312 19.24 -17.21 6.40
N VAL A 313 18.67 -16.19 5.75
CA VAL A 313 17.30 -15.73 6.02
C VAL A 313 16.29 -16.68 5.37
N ILE A 314 15.26 -17.07 6.11
CA ILE A 314 14.13 -17.85 5.56
C ILE A 314 13.43 -16.97 4.53
N ALA A 315 13.42 -17.36 3.26
CA ALA A 315 12.75 -16.56 2.25
C ALA A 315 12.11 -17.40 1.15
N GLU A 316 11.00 -16.91 0.60
CA GLU A 316 10.27 -17.51 -0.51
C GLU A 316 10.04 -16.50 -1.62
N PHE A 317 10.17 -16.96 -2.86
CA PHE A 317 9.93 -16.17 -4.06
C PHE A 317 8.95 -16.91 -4.94
N HIS A 318 7.83 -16.25 -5.23
CA HIS A 318 6.72 -16.78 -6.00
C HIS A 318 6.50 -15.87 -7.22
N HIS A 319 6.39 -16.49 -8.37
CA HIS A 319 6.40 -15.82 -9.65
C HIS A 319 5.24 -16.33 -10.48
N PHE A 320 4.40 -15.42 -10.95
CA PHE A 320 3.13 -15.76 -11.57
C PHE A 320 3.14 -15.42 -13.06
N PRO A 321 2.94 -16.41 -13.95
CA PRO A 321 2.99 -16.18 -15.40
C PRO A 321 1.80 -15.35 -15.87
N ARG A 322 2.00 -14.54 -16.91
CA ARG A 322 0.96 -13.72 -17.56
C ARG A 322 0.21 -12.81 -16.58
N LEU A 323 0.95 -12.09 -15.76
CA LEU A 323 0.39 -11.25 -14.72
C LEU A 323 1.15 -9.92 -14.67
N GLU A 324 0.39 -8.83 -14.77
CA GLU A 324 0.90 -7.46 -14.77
C GLU A 324 1.16 -6.94 -13.34
N HIS A 325 1.67 -5.70 -13.24
CA HIS A 325 1.86 -5.03 -11.95
C HIS A 325 0.54 -4.77 -11.23
N GLY A 326 0.56 -4.68 -9.90
CA GLY A 326 -0.55 -4.09 -9.16
C GLY A 326 -1.81 -4.97 -9.08
N PHE A 327 -1.65 -6.30 -9.12
CA PHE A 327 -2.75 -7.27 -9.11
C PHE A 327 -3.42 -7.48 -7.73
N ALA A 328 -2.89 -6.88 -6.66
CA ALA A 328 -3.44 -6.98 -5.30
C ALA A 328 -3.73 -8.43 -4.84
N LEU A 329 -5.01 -8.81 -4.66
CA LEU A 329 -5.43 -10.17 -4.28
C LEU A 329 -5.26 -11.20 -5.41
N GLY A 330 -5.11 -10.77 -6.67
CA GLY A 330 -4.93 -11.62 -7.83
C GLY A 330 -6.15 -12.46 -8.20
N ILE A 331 -7.36 -12.03 -7.83
CA ILE A 331 -8.62 -12.76 -8.10
C ILE A 331 -8.79 -12.95 -9.61
N GLY A 332 -9.07 -14.19 -10.05
CA GLY A 332 -9.22 -14.52 -11.47
C GLY A 332 -7.89 -14.56 -12.25
N THR A 333 -6.74 -14.56 -11.57
CA THR A 333 -5.42 -14.58 -12.21
C THR A 333 -4.59 -15.80 -11.80
N SER A 334 -3.39 -15.93 -12.37
CA SER A 334 -2.42 -16.96 -11.97
C SER A 334 -1.91 -16.81 -10.52
N ALA A 335 -2.14 -15.66 -9.89
CA ALA A 335 -1.80 -15.40 -8.49
C ALA A 335 -2.95 -15.67 -7.51
N GLU A 336 -4.13 -16.12 -7.95
CA GLU A 336 -5.26 -16.30 -7.05
C GLU A 336 -4.92 -17.21 -5.86
N GLY A 337 -5.17 -16.70 -4.64
CA GLY A 337 -4.90 -17.42 -3.40
C GLY A 337 -3.47 -17.28 -2.86
N TRP A 338 -2.60 -16.50 -3.50
CA TRP A 338 -1.22 -16.24 -3.03
C TRP A 338 -1.18 -15.76 -1.56
N GLN A 339 -2.18 -14.98 -1.15
CA GLN A 339 -2.30 -14.41 0.19
C GLN A 339 -2.52 -15.50 1.26
N ASN A 340 -3.13 -16.64 0.90
CA ASN A 340 -3.26 -17.78 1.81
C ASN A 340 -1.89 -18.45 2.03
N SER A 341 -1.09 -18.59 0.98
CA SER A 341 0.28 -19.12 1.07
C SER A 341 1.18 -18.17 1.88
N ALA A 342 1.04 -16.86 1.68
CA ALA A 342 1.76 -15.84 2.46
C ALA A 342 1.35 -15.85 3.94
N LEU A 343 0.05 -16.05 4.23
CA LEU A 343 -0.42 -16.22 5.60
C LEU A 343 0.19 -17.48 6.24
N ALA A 344 0.16 -18.62 5.55
CA ALA A 344 0.79 -19.85 6.03
C ALA A 344 2.30 -19.68 6.25
N PHE A 345 2.97 -18.86 5.43
CA PHE A 345 4.36 -18.49 5.64
C PHE A 345 4.56 -17.72 6.96
N TRP A 346 3.71 -16.73 7.23
CA TRP A 346 3.76 -15.96 8.48
C TRP A 346 3.42 -16.83 9.70
N GLU A 347 2.42 -17.71 9.61
CA GLU A 347 2.01 -18.62 10.68
C GLU A 347 3.15 -19.52 11.17
N ARG A 348 4.02 -19.98 10.26
CA ARG A 348 5.23 -20.74 10.64
C ARG A 348 6.21 -19.95 11.51
N GLN A 349 6.17 -18.61 11.45
CA GLN A 349 7.00 -17.73 12.28
C GLN A 349 6.35 -17.39 13.62
N LEU A 350 5.08 -17.74 13.81
CA LEU A 350 4.36 -17.54 15.07
C LEU A 350 4.66 -18.66 16.09
N ALA A 351 5.07 -19.84 15.60
CA ALA A 351 5.40 -20.96 16.45
C ALA A 351 6.64 -20.64 17.30
N PRO A 352 6.65 -20.96 18.61
CA PRO A 352 7.87 -20.84 19.42
C PRO A 352 8.94 -21.73 18.80
N ASN A 353 10.06 -21.11 18.38
CA ASN A 353 11.21 -21.77 17.75
C ASN A 353 11.40 -23.20 18.27
N GLN A 354 11.03 -24.21 17.47
CA GLN A 354 11.58 -25.54 17.69
C GLN A 354 13.09 -25.38 17.54
N LYS A 355 13.80 -25.67 18.64
CA LYS A 355 15.25 -25.57 18.79
C LYS A 355 15.95 -25.93 17.47
N ARG A 356 16.68 -24.96 16.92
CA ARG A 356 17.70 -25.24 15.89
C ARG A 356 18.91 -25.87 16.53
#